data_AF-A0A835VIS3-F1
#
_entry.id   AF-A0A835VIS3-F1
#
_cell.length_a   1.000
_cell.length_b   1.000
_cell.length_c   1.000
_cell.angle_alpha   90.00
_cell.angle_beta   90.00
_cell.angle_gamma   90.00
#
_symmetry.space_group_name_H-M   'P 1'
#
loop_
_entity.id
_entity.type
_entity.pdbx_description
1 polymer ?
#
loop_
_entity_poly.entity_id
_entity_poly.type
_entity_poly.pdbx_seq_one_letter_code
_entity_poly.pdbx_strand_id
1 'polypeptide(L)'
;MTATMDKNGNLVLGSSRQFCGFGNEVEEPIVQCILEHAAQFIPDLNDLRLKLNDNREIRVGLRPYVHDGKPMIGPIANLPKVFLATGHEGSGLSLALGTAEMVSDMILETPSKLDCTLLSRRQLVHSNIRVLTSQNHMFCTMVLVPRAVRALNNGFSTTVVDDL
;
A
#
# COMPACT_ATOMS: atom_id res chain seq x y z
N MET A 1 -10.05 -3.32 -3.51
CA MET A 1 -9.96 -2.17 -4.42
C MET A 1 -10.45 -0.96 -3.66
N THR A 2 -9.71 0.15 -3.69
CA THR A 2 -9.97 1.44 -3.06
C THR A 2 -10.29 2.46 -4.15
N ALA A 3 -11.35 3.22 -3.92
CA ALA A 3 -11.67 4.42 -4.67
C ALA A 3 -11.75 5.58 -3.68
N THR A 4 -10.93 6.61 -3.86
CA THR A 4 -10.91 7.79 -2.99
C THR A 4 -10.71 9.05 -3.82
N MET A 5 -10.81 10.23 -3.20
CA MET A 5 -10.52 11.50 -3.86
C MET A 5 -9.27 12.13 -3.26
N ASP A 6 -8.41 12.67 -4.12
CA ASP A 6 -7.32 13.50 -3.67
C ASP A 6 -7.81 14.92 -3.27
N LYS A 7 -6.91 15.74 -2.71
CA LYS A 7 -7.22 17.13 -2.33
C LYS A 7 -7.68 18.00 -3.51
N ASN A 8 -7.38 17.59 -4.73
CA ASN A 8 -7.75 18.29 -5.96
C ASN A 8 -9.04 17.72 -6.55
N GLY A 9 -9.76 16.82 -5.87
CA GLY A 9 -11.00 16.22 -6.36
C GLY A 9 -10.81 15.28 -7.54
N ASN A 10 -9.59 14.77 -7.76
CA ASN A 10 -9.34 13.70 -8.71
C ASN A 10 -9.70 12.37 -8.06
N LEU A 11 -10.26 11.45 -8.84
CA LEU A 11 -10.57 10.10 -8.37
C LEU A 11 -9.28 9.27 -8.40
N VAL A 12 -8.95 8.64 -7.28
CA VAL A 12 -7.80 7.74 -7.13
C VAL A 12 -8.35 6.33 -7.06
N LEU A 13 -7.98 5.50 -8.03
CA LEU A 13 -8.43 4.12 -8.20
C LEU A 13 -7.26 3.17 -8.01
N GLY A 14 -7.48 2.08 -7.29
CA GLY A 14 -6.45 1.06 -7.14
C GLY A 14 -6.69 0.16 -5.94
N SER A 15 -5.68 -0.47 -5.37
CA SER A 15 -4.46 -0.83 -6.07
C SER A 15 -4.53 -2.26 -6.58
N SER A 16 -3.61 -2.59 -7.48
CA SER A 16 -3.21 -3.97 -7.74
C SER A 16 -2.23 -4.51 -6.69
N ARG A 17 -1.91 -5.81 -6.77
CA ARG A 17 -0.85 -6.49 -6.03
C ARG A 17 -0.14 -7.47 -6.98
N GLN A 18 1.11 -7.20 -7.35
CA GLN A 18 1.93 -8.10 -8.16
C GLN A 18 3.24 -8.45 -7.46
N PHE A 19 3.83 -9.60 -7.75
CA PHE A 19 5.20 -9.94 -7.33
C PHE A 19 6.14 -9.75 -8.52
N CYS A 20 6.82 -8.59 -8.61
CA CYS A 20 7.72 -8.25 -9.73
C CYS A 20 9.12 -7.81 -9.27
N GLY A 21 9.50 -8.16 -8.04
CA GLY A 21 10.77 -7.71 -7.46
C GLY A 21 10.82 -6.20 -7.33
N PHE A 22 11.88 -5.57 -7.85
CA PHE A 22 12.06 -4.11 -7.82
C PHE A 22 11.64 -3.41 -9.12
N GLY A 23 10.97 -4.10 -10.03
CA GLY A 23 10.42 -3.49 -11.24
C GLY A 23 9.43 -2.38 -10.89
N ASN A 24 9.44 -1.29 -11.67
CA ASN A 24 8.53 -0.16 -11.51
C ASN A 24 7.83 0.25 -12.81
N GLU A 25 7.77 -0.68 -13.76
CA GLU A 25 7.12 -0.47 -15.03
C GLU A 25 5.60 -0.52 -14.89
N VAL A 26 4.92 0.30 -15.69
CA VAL A 26 3.47 0.29 -15.77
C VAL A 26 3.04 -0.85 -16.70
N GLU A 27 2.22 -1.76 -16.18
CA GLU A 27 1.60 -2.82 -16.96
C GLU A 27 0.20 -2.40 -17.40
N GLU A 28 0.03 -2.11 -18.69
CA GLU A 28 -1.26 -1.72 -19.27
C GLU A 28 -2.43 -2.69 -18.96
N PRO A 29 -2.24 -4.03 -18.97
CA PRO A 29 -3.29 -4.95 -18.58
C PRO A 29 -3.78 -4.76 -17.14
N ILE A 30 -2.89 -4.37 -16.22
CA ILE A 30 -3.23 -4.14 -14.80
C ILE A 30 -4.02 -2.85 -14.64
N VAL A 31 -3.62 -1.80 -15.36
CA VAL A 31 -4.37 -0.53 -15.42
C VAL A 31 -5.78 -0.78 -15.95
N GLN A 32 -5.90 -1.57 -17.01
CA GLN A 32 -7.19 -1.90 -17.61
C GLN A 32 -8.10 -2.68 -16.64
N CYS A 33 -7.54 -3.64 -15.90
CA CYS A 33 -8.26 -4.40 -14.88
C CYS A 33 -8.76 -3.50 -13.74
N ILE A 34 -7.94 -2.55 -13.27
CA ILE A 34 -8.37 -1.56 -12.27
C ILE A 34 -9.55 -0.74 -12.80
N LEU A 35 -9.47 -0.23 -14.03
CA LEU A 35 -10.55 0.58 -14.61
C LEU A 35 -11.84 -0.21 -14.83
N GLU A 36 -11.73 -1.45 -15.31
CA GLU A 36 -12.88 -2.35 -15.50
C GLU A 36 -13.58 -2.65 -14.19
N HIS A 37 -12.82 -2.93 -13.13
CA HIS A 37 -13.38 -3.19 -11.83
C HIS A 37 -14.01 -1.92 -11.23
N ALA A 38 -13.40 -0.74 -11.42
CA ALA A 38 -14.02 0.53 -11.01
C ALA A 38 -15.35 0.79 -11.73
N ALA A 39 -15.40 0.50 -13.03
CA ALA A 39 -16.57 0.75 -13.87
C ALA A 39 -17.80 -0.09 -13.48
N GLN A 40 -17.61 -1.22 -12.77
CA GLN A 40 -18.72 -1.98 -12.19
C GLN A 40 -19.47 -1.20 -11.11
N PHE A 41 -18.79 -0.28 -10.42
CA PHE A 41 -19.37 0.55 -9.36
C PHE A 41 -19.65 1.99 -9.81
N ILE A 42 -18.87 2.50 -10.78
CA ILE A 42 -18.98 3.86 -11.33
C ILE A 42 -19.07 3.73 -12.86
N PRO A 43 -20.28 3.47 -13.42
CA PRO A 43 -20.46 3.16 -14.84
C PRO A 43 -19.92 4.22 -15.81
N ASP A 44 -19.94 5.49 -15.40
CA ASP A 44 -19.41 6.62 -16.17
C ASP A 44 -17.90 6.53 -16.44
N LEU A 45 -17.18 5.62 -15.77
CA LEU A 45 -15.76 5.35 -16.05
C LEU A 45 -15.55 4.54 -17.35
N ASN A 46 -16.59 3.91 -17.91
CA ASN A 46 -16.47 3.17 -19.18
C ASN A 46 -16.00 4.07 -20.34
N ASP A 47 -16.41 5.34 -20.36
CA ASP A 47 -16.04 6.30 -21.41
C ASP A 47 -14.62 6.86 -21.23
N LEU A 48 -14.04 6.74 -20.03
CA LEU A 48 -12.69 7.21 -19.71
C LEU A 48 -11.59 6.25 -20.17
N ARG A 49 -11.96 5.01 -20.46
CA ARG A 49 -11.07 3.94 -20.95
C ARG A 49 -10.27 4.34 -22.20
N LEU A 50 -10.77 5.29 -22.99
CA LEU A 50 -10.17 5.74 -24.25
C LEU A 50 -9.27 6.98 -24.13
N LYS A 51 -9.20 7.61 -22.95
CA LYS A 51 -8.54 8.92 -22.75
C LYS A 51 -7.32 8.88 -21.84
N LEU A 52 -7.15 7.81 -21.06
CA LEU A 52 -5.99 7.59 -20.19
C LEU A 52 -4.78 7.12 -21.04
N ASN A 53 -4.32 7.98 -21.95
CA ASN A 53 -3.16 7.71 -22.81
C ASN A 53 -1.88 8.40 -22.30
N ASP A 54 -1.95 9.13 -21.18
CA ASP A 54 -0.81 9.83 -20.60
C ASP A 54 -0.38 9.14 -19.28
N ASN A 55 0.82 8.56 -19.28
CA ASN A 55 1.43 7.87 -18.13
C ASN A 55 1.58 8.77 -16.88
N ARG A 56 1.41 10.09 -17.01
CA ARG A 56 1.50 11.06 -15.89
C ARG A 56 0.46 10.83 -14.79
N GLU A 57 -0.60 10.09 -15.08
CA GLU A 57 -1.72 9.84 -14.17
C GLU A 57 -1.62 8.48 -13.48
N ILE A 58 -0.64 7.65 -13.84
CA ILE A 58 -0.45 6.33 -13.25
C ILE A 58 0.68 6.42 -12.23
N ARG A 59 0.40 5.92 -11.02
CA ARG A 59 1.37 5.85 -9.93
C ARG A 59 1.68 4.41 -9.61
N VAL A 60 2.97 4.16 -9.48
CA VAL A 60 3.50 2.86 -9.15
C VAL A 60 4.28 2.98 -7.83
N GLY A 61 4.13 1.99 -6.95
CA GLY A 61 4.83 1.95 -5.68
C GLY A 61 5.23 0.53 -5.27
N LEU A 62 6.45 0.39 -4.74
CA LEU A 62 6.91 -0.83 -4.10
C LEU A 62 6.38 -0.92 -2.68
N ARG A 63 5.88 -2.09 -2.32
CA ARG A 63 5.37 -2.42 -1.00
C ARG A 63 6.29 -3.44 -0.35
N PRO A 64 6.93 -3.11 0.78
CA PRO A 64 7.70 -4.09 1.52
C PRO A 64 6.74 -5.14 2.07
N TYR A 65 6.80 -6.35 1.53
CA TYR A 65 5.91 -7.45 1.88
C TYR A 65 6.68 -8.54 2.62
N VAL A 66 6.00 -9.17 3.57
CA VAL A 66 6.49 -10.31 4.35
C VAL A 66 5.46 -11.42 4.20
N HIS A 67 5.91 -12.65 3.94
CA HIS A 67 5.04 -13.80 3.61
C HIS A 67 3.90 -14.02 4.61
N ASP A 68 4.21 -13.87 5.90
CA ASP A 68 3.28 -14.09 7.01
C ASP A 68 2.29 -12.92 7.22
N GLY A 69 2.36 -11.86 6.41
CA GLY A 69 1.47 -10.69 6.46
C GLY A 69 1.66 -9.75 7.65
N LYS A 70 2.55 -10.08 8.59
CA LYS A 70 2.90 -9.23 9.75
C LYS A 70 4.21 -8.49 9.52
N PRO A 71 4.32 -7.19 9.86
CA PRO A 71 5.56 -6.46 9.71
C PRO A 71 6.63 -6.99 10.67
N MET A 72 7.89 -6.87 10.25
CA MET A 72 9.06 -7.21 11.05
C MET A 72 9.54 -5.95 11.77
N ILE A 73 9.32 -5.90 13.09
CA ILE A 73 9.63 -4.77 13.95
C ILE A 73 10.44 -5.29 15.14
N GLY A 74 11.70 -4.89 15.27
CA GLY A 74 12.53 -5.29 16.41
C GLY A 74 14.03 -5.24 16.16
N PRO A 75 14.85 -5.56 17.18
CA PRO A 75 16.30 -5.57 17.07
C PRO A 75 16.80 -6.71 16.17
N ILE A 76 17.92 -6.48 15.48
CA ILE A 76 18.61 -7.50 14.70
C ILE A 76 19.55 -8.30 15.61
N ALA A 77 19.49 -9.64 15.51
CA ALA A 77 20.37 -10.52 16.27
C ALA A 77 21.85 -10.23 15.94
N ASN A 78 22.69 -10.17 16.97
CA ASN A 78 24.13 -9.93 16.87
C ASN A 78 24.54 -8.54 16.35
N LEU A 79 23.60 -7.60 16.18
CA LEU A 79 23.87 -6.21 15.82
C LEU A 79 23.24 -5.29 16.89
N PRO A 80 23.97 -5.01 17.99
CA PRO A 80 23.44 -4.16 19.05
C PRO A 80 23.11 -2.77 18.50
N LYS A 81 21.98 -2.20 18.92
CA LYS A 81 21.46 -0.88 18.51
C LYS A 81 20.99 -0.78 17.05
N VAL A 82 20.86 -1.90 16.33
CA VAL A 82 20.25 -1.93 14.99
C VAL A 82 18.85 -2.52 15.07
N PHE A 83 17.87 -1.81 14.53
CA PHE A 83 16.46 -2.18 14.52
C PHE A 83 15.93 -2.30 13.09
N LEU A 84 15.03 -3.24 12.87
CA LEU A 84 14.26 -3.40 11.63
C LEU A 84 12.82 -2.95 11.90
N ALA A 85 12.23 -2.22 10.95
CA ALA A 85 10.82 -1.84 10.95
C ALA A 85 10.31 -1.79 9.50
N THR A 86 9.94 -2.94 8.95
CA THR A 86 9.54 -3.09 7.54
C THR A 86 8.46 -4.15 7.38
N GLY A 87 7.95 -4.33 6.16
CA GLY A 87 7.01 -5.41 5.85
C GLY A 87 5.54 -5.03 6.01
N HIS A 88 5.23 -3.73 6.13
CA HIS A 88 3.87 -3.24 6.35
C HIS A 88 2.96 -3.26 5.12
N GLU A 89 3.43 -3.75 3.96
CA GLU A 89 2.70 -3.82 2.69
C GLU A 89 1.93 -2.51 2.38
N GLY A 90 0.59 -2.57 2.29
CA GLY A 90 -0.30 -1.45 2.03
C GLY A 90 -0.80 -0.76 3.30
N SER A 91 -0.48 -1.28 4.47
CA SER A 91 -0.91 -0.76 5.78
C SER A 91 0.13 0.16 6.44
N GLY A 92 1.25 0.44 5.77
CA GLY A 92 2.36 1.22 6.33
C GLY A 92 1.98 2.59 6.87
N LEU A 93 1.10 3.31 6.17
CA LEU A 93 0.61 4.63 6.63
C LEU A 93 -0.20 4.51 7.92
N SER A 94 -1.17 3.59 7.97
CA SER A 94 -2.05 3.40 9.13
C SER A 94 -1.30 2.88 10.35
N LEU A 95 -0.25 2.07 10.15
CA LEU A 95 0.55 1.45 11.22
C LEU A 95 1.79 2.27 11.62
N ALA A 96 2.07 3.39 10.94
CA ALA A 96 3.29 4.17 11.13
C ALA A 96 3.48 4.64 12.58
N LEU A 97 2.44 5.21 13.19
CA LEU A 97 2.53 5.76 14.55
C LEU A 97 2.75 4.67 15.60
N GLY A 98 2.01 3.57 15.52
CA GLY A 98 2.20 2.42 16.42
C GLY A 98 3.59 1.79 16.26
N THR A 99 4.10 1.70 15.03
CA THR A 99 5.47 1.24 14.76
C THR A 99 6.51 2.19 15.36
N ALA A 100 6.31 3.49 15.24
CA ALA A 100 7.22 4.49 15.80
C ALA A 100 7.27 4.45 17.33
N GLU A 101 6.12 4.28 17.99
CA GLU A 101 6.03 4.11 19.44
C GLU A 101 6.80 2.85 19.88
N MET A 102 6.53 1.70 19.24
CA MET A 102 7.24 0.44 19.53
C MET A 102 8.76 0.57 19.38
N VAL A 103 9.24 1.17 18.28
CA VAL A 103 10.69 1.33 18.04
C VAL A 103 11.30 2.31 19.04
N SER A 104 10.60 3.39 19.36
CA SER A 104 11.06 4.37 20.36
C SER A 104 11.20 3.74 21.74
N ASP A 105 10.22 2.92 22.15
CA ASP A 105 10.27 2.20 23.42
C ASP A 105 11.47 1.25 23.50
N MET A 106 11.74 0.53 22.40
CA MET A 106 12.90 -0.37 22.33
C MET A 106 14.23 0.39 22.39
N ILE A 107 14.32 1.58 21.78
CA ILE A 107 15.54 2.39 21.80
C ILE A 107 15.78 3.02 23.18
N LEU A 108 14.72 3.48 23.83
CA LEU A 108 14.77 4.13 25.14
C LEU A 108 14.75 3.14 26.31
N GLU A 109 14.63 1.85 26.03
CA GLU A 109 14.48 0.77 27.02
C GLU A 109 13.28 1.00 27.96
N THR A 110 12.21 1.61 27.44
CA THR A 110 10.96 1.85 28.18
C THR A 110 9.99 0.68 28.01
N PRO A 111 9.16 0.36 29.03
CA PRO A 111 8.10 -0.63 28.88
C PRO A 111 7.12 -0.21 27.79
N SER A 112 6.97 -1.04 26.75
CA SER A 112 6.03 -0.70 25.68
C SER A 112 4.59 -0.86 26.10
N LYS A 113 3.77 0.12 25.72
CA LYS A 113 2.31 0.11 25.93
C LYS A 113 1.59 -0.74 24.88
N LEU A 114 2.26 -1.01 23.76
CA LEU A 114 1.74 -1.79 22.65
C LEU A 114 2.18 -3.25 22.80
N ASP A 115 1.24 -4.18 22.61
CA ASP A 115 1.59 -5.59 22.53
C ASP A 115 2.29 -5.86 21.19
N CYS A 116 3.62 -5.93 21.24
CA CYS A 116 4.46 -6.19 20.09
C CYS A 116 4.14 -7.52 19.40
N THR A 117 3.49 -8.48 20.06
CA THR A 117 3.13 -9.78 19.45
C THR A 117 1.91 -9.70 18.52
N LEU A 118 1.07 -8.68 18.71
CA LEU A 118 -0.08 -8.40 17.85
C LEU A 118 0.37 -7.74 16.54
N LEU A 119 1.34 -6.82 16.65
CA LEU A 119 1.80 -6.00 15.54
C LEU A 119 3.03 -6.56 14.83
N SER A 120 3.78 -7.48 15.44
CA SER A 120 4.99 -8.03 14.85
C SER A 120 5.28 -9.46 15.28
N ARG A 121 6.01 -10.19 14.43
CA ARG A 121 6.66 -11.43 14.83
C ARG A 121 7.79 -11.05 15.78
N ARG A 122 7.71 -11.47 17.05
CA ARG A 122 8.81 -11.33 18.02
C ARG A 122 9.93 -12.32 17.66
N GLN A 123 10.53 -12.14 16.51
CA GLN A 123 11.67 -12.94 16.09
C GLN A 123 12.86 -12.00 16.02
N LEU A 124 13.85 -12.29 16.85
CA LEU A 124 15.22 -11.85 16.60
C LEU A 124 15.48 -12.06 15.11
N VAL A 125 15.56 -10.97 14.35
CA VAL A 125 15.84 -11.06 12.92
C VAL A 125 17.23 -11.67 12.86
N HIS A 126 17.30 -12.97 12.52
CA HIS A 126 18.58 -13.65 12.43
C HIS A 126 19.46 -12.89 11.44
N SER A 127 20.77 -12.89 11.69
CA SER A 127 21.80 -12.16 10.95
C SER A 127 21.80 -12.44 9.44
N ASN A 128 21.07 -13.47 8.99
CA ASN A 128 20.75 -13.70 7.59
C ASN A 128 19.53 -12.87 7.15
N ILE A 129 19.76 -11.59 6.84
CA ILE A 129 18.81 -10.65 6.21
C ILE A 129 18.42 -11.08 4.76
N ARG A 130 18.55 -12.37 4.42
CA ARG A 130 18.13 -12.94 3.12
C ARG A 130 16.62 -12.96 2.93
N VAL A 131 15.83 -12.78 4.00
CA VAL A 131 14.37 -12.63 3.92
C VAL A 131 13.96 -11.38 3.13
N LEU A 132 14.86 -10.40 2.99
CA LEU A 132 14.63 -9.15 2.26
C LEU A 132 15.12 -9.16 0.81
N THR A 133 15.76 -10.25 0.33
CA THR A 133 16.43 -10.22 -0.99
C THR A 133 15.60 -10.82 -2.11
N SER A 134 15.21 -9.95 -3.06
CA SER A 134 14.84 -10.17 -4.46
C SER A 134 13.48 -10.76 -4.84
N GLN A 135 12.79 -11.57 -4.03
CA GLN A 135 11.53 -12.23 -4.48
C GLN A 135 10.25 -11.88 -3.71
N ASN A 136 10.34 -11.10 -2.63
CA ASN A 136 9.20 -10.78 -1.76
C ASN A 136 8.75 -9.30 -1.83
N HIS A 137 9.05 -8.59 -2.90
CA HIS A 137 8.56 -7.21 -3.06
C HIS A 137 7.24 -7.25 -3.79
N MET A 138 6.19 -6.85 -3.07
CA MET A 138 4.87 -6.70 -3.65
C MET A 138 4.79 -5.33 -4.29
N PHE A 139 4.15 -5.28 -5.44
CA PHE A 139 4.07 -4.14 -6.31
C PHE A 139 2.65 -3.65 -6.38
N CYS A 140 2.47 -2.33 -6.43
CA CYS A 140 1.17 -1.69 -6.43
C CYS A 140 1.12 -0.65 -7.54
N THR A 141 0.14 -0.81 -8.44
CA THR A 141 -0.28 0.22 -9.38
C THR A 141 -1.54 0.91 -8.86
N MET A 142 -1.57 2.24 -8.94
CA MET A 142 -2.74 3.09 -8.73
C MET A 142 -2.92 3.99 -9.95
N VAL A 143 -4.17 4.27 -10.28
CA VAL A 143 -4.57 5.11 -11.40
C VAL A 143 -5.22 6.36 -10.83
N LEU A 144 -4.67 7.53 -11.15
CA LEU A 144 -5.31 8.82 -10.93
C LEU A 144 -6.21 9.10 -12.13
N VAL A 145 -7.43 9.54 -11.88
CA VAL A 145 -8.36 9.99 -12.90
C VAL A 145 -8.64 11.47 -12.64
N PRO A 146 -8.14 12.39 -13.49
CA PRO A 146 -8.33 13.81 -13.31
C PRO A 146 -9.81 14.21 -13.28
N ARG A 147 -10.08 15.39 -12.69
CA ARG A 147 -11.35 16.12 -12.59
C ARG A 147 -12.25 16.21 -13.84
N ALA A 148 -11.92 15.61 -14.97
CA ALA A 148 -12.81 15.50 -16.12
C ALA A 148 -14.11 14.70 -15.82
N VAL A 149 -14.17 13.95 -14.72
CA VAL A 149 -15.40 13.29 -14.23
C VAL A 149 -16.36 14.26 -13.52
N ARG A 150 -16.51 15.48 -14.03
CA ARG A 150 -17.52 16.46 -13.56
C ARG A 150 -18.90 16.23 -14.18
N ALA A 151 -19.07 15.19 -15.01
CA ALA A 151 -20.37 14.77 -15.53
C ALA A 151 -21.21 13.98 -14.50
N LEU A 152 -20.62 13.48 -13.41
CA LEU A 152 -21.30 12.69 -12.37
C LEU A 152 -22.04 13.52 -11.29
N ASN A 153 -22.02 14.86 -11.39
CA ASN A 153 -22.61 15.75 -10.38
C ASN A 153 -24.15 15.80 -10.36
N ASN A 154 -24.85 14.86 -11.02
CA ASN A 154 -26.31 14.77 -11.03
C ASN A 154 -26.89 13.61 -10.19
N GLY A 155 -26.17 13.11 -9.18
CA GLY A 155 -26.85 12.39 -8.08
C GLY A 155 -26.24 11.11 -7.52
N PHE A 156 -24.93 10.92 -7.51
CA PHE A 156 -24.35 9.80 -6.76
C PHE A 156 -24.22 10.14 -5.26
N SER A 157 -25.13 9.58 -4.46
CA SER A 157 -24.93 9.41 -3.01
C SER A 157 -23.74 8.48 -2.82
N THR A 158 -22.65 8.98 -2.26
CA THR A 158 -21.48 8.18 -1.89
C THR A 158 -21.86 7.21 -0.77
N THR A 159 -22.26 5.99 -1.12
CA THR A 159 -22.09 4.85 -0.20
C THR A 159 -20.60 4.55 -0.18
N VAL A 160 -19.94 5.08 0.85
CA VAL A 160 -18.66 4.53 1.32
C VAL A 160 -18.94 3.05 1.61
N VAL A 161 -18.39 2.16 0.79
CA VAL A 161 -18.39 0.73 1.10
C VAL A 161 -17.29 0.54 2.13
N ASP A 162 -17.62 0.81 3.39
CA ASP A 162 -16.83 0.40 4.55
C ASP A 162 -16.98 -1.11 4.71
N ASP A 163 -16.17 -1.89 3.99
CA ASP A 163 -16.05 -3.32 4.21
C ASP A 163 -14.66 -3.67 4.79
N LEU A 164 -14.68 -3.96 6.09
CA LEU A 164 -13.87 -4.88 6.92
C LEU A 164 -12.38 -5.10 6.59
#